data_AF-A0A967NL56-F1
#
_entry.id   AF-A0A967NL56-F1
#
_cell.length_a   1.000
_cell.length_b   1.000
_cell.length_c   1.000
_cell.angle_alpha   90.00
_cell.angle_beta   90.00
_cell.angle_gamma   90.00
#
_symmetry.space_group_name_H-M   'P 1'
#
loop_
_entity.id
_entity.type
_entity.pdbx_description
1 polymer ?
#
loop_
_entity_poly.entity_id
_entity_poly.type
_entity_poly.pdbx_seq_one_letter_code
_entity_poly.pdbx_strand_id
1 'polypeptide(L)'
;MRFHAIVAGLLLAGGVVGSAAAFECPRHFAEAEAAIEKATNAAERMPAGEQKKLVHTLIDDAKMYLTSGRHNHEKPQGKYDHARAIAKADAARGYAQAAEILANN
;
A
#
# COMPACT_ATOMS: atom_id res chain seq x y z
N MET A 1 -52.79 -23.30 -37.42
CA MET A 1 -51.55 -24.04 -37.77
C MET A 1 -50.54 -23.06 -38.38
N ARG A 2 -49.46 -22.72 -37.66
CA ARG A 2 -48.08 -22.65 -38.18
C ARG A 2 -47.12 -22.33 -37.04
N PHE A 3 -45.98 -23.01 -37.12
CA PHE A 3 -44.99 -23.30 -36.09
C PHE A 3 -43.86 -22.27 -36.09
N HIS A 4 -43.35 -21.94 -34.90
CA HIS A 4 -41.92 -21.73 -34.54
C HIS A 4 -41.20 -20.52 -35.20
N ALA A 5 -40.26 -19.81 -34.59
CA ALA A 5 -39.28 -20.20 -33.58
C ALA A 5 -38.82 -19.00 -32.73
N ILE A 6 -38.49 -19.35 -31.49
CA ILE A 6 -37.74 -18.57 -30.50
C ILE A 6 -36.31 -18.35 -31.01
N VAL A 7 -35.82 -17.12 -31.00
CA VAL A 7 -34.37 -16.85 -30.94
C VAL A 7 -34.13 -15.94 -29.74
N ALA A 8 -33.81 -16.60 -28.63
CA ALA A 8 -33.27 -15.99 -27.44
C ALA A 8 -31.89 -15.41 -27.78
N GLY A 9 -31.84 -14.09 -27.96
CA GLY A 9 -30.59 -13.35 -27.99
C GLY A 9 -30.02 -13.27 -26.58
N LEU A 10 -29.30 -14.31 -26.17
CA LEU A 10 -28.44 -14.29 -24.99
C LEU A 10 -27.29 -13.32 -25.27
N LEU A 11 -27.52 -12.04 -25.00
CA LEU A 11 -26.47 -11.03 -24.90
C LEU A 11 -25.58 -11.46 -23.73
N LEU A 12 -24.45 -12.07 -24.09
CA LEU A 12 -23.33 -12.33 -23.20
C LEU A 12 -23.00 -11.03 -22.48
N ALA A 13 -23.40 -10.95 -21.20
CA ALA A 13 -22.79 -10.08 -20.23
C ALA A 13 -21.32 -10.50 -20.10
N GLY A 14 -20.51 -10.05 -21.05
CA GLY A 14 -19.05 -10.08 -20.99
C GLY A 14 -18.64 -9.11 -19.89
N GLY A 15 -18.78 -9.55 -18.64
CA GLY A 15 -18.19 -8.92 -17.50
C GLY A 15 -16.68 -8.92 -17.68
N VAL A 16 -16.16 -7.84 -18.27
CA VAL A 16 -14.82 -7.37 -17.94
C VAL A 16 -14.89 -6.96 -16.47
N VAL A 17 -14.72 -7.95 -15.59
CA VAL A 17 -14.33 -7.72 -14.20
C VAL A 17 -12.89 -7.23 -14.26
N GLY A 18 -12.73 -5.98 -14.69
CA GLY A 18 -11.46 -5.27 -14.72
C GLY A 18 -10.99 -5.09 -13.29
N SER A 19 -10.31 -6.12 -12.78
CA SER A 19 -9.37 -6.11 -11.66
C SER A 19 -9.41 -4.83 -10.81
N ALA A 20 -10.36 -4.70 -9.88
CA ALA A 20 -10.36 -3.58 -8.92
C ALA A 20 -9.05 -3.54 -8.09
N ALA A 21 -8.33 -4.66 -7.99
CA ALA A 21 -6.98 -4.74 -7.43
C ALA A 21 -5.86 -4.09 -8.29
N ALA A 22 -6.17 -3.54 -9.47
CA ALA A 22 -5.13 -3.14 -10.42
C ALA A 22 -4.36 -1.86 -10.04
N PHE A 23 -4.88 -0.98 -9.17
CA PHE A 23 -4.21 0.31 -8.90
C PHE A 23 -4.39 0.83 -7.47
N GLU A 24 -4.27 -0.04 -6.46
CA GLU A 24 -4.32 0.43 -5.06
C GLU A 24 -2.98 1.00 -4.55
N CYS A 25 -1.88 0.90 -5.31
CA CYS A 25 -0.57 1.40 -4.91
C CYS A 25 -0.61 2.86 -4.37
N PRO A 26 -1.29 3.83 -5.02
CA PRO A 26 -1.36 5.19 -4.50
C PRO A 26 -1.99 5.31 -3.11
N ARG A 27 -3.05 4.53 -2.83
CA ARG A 27 -3.71 4.52 -1.51
C ARG A 27 -2.75 4.00 -0.45
N HIS A 28 -2.10 2.87 -0.70
CA HIS A 28 -1.13 2.28 0.23
C HIS A 28 0.09 3.18 0.47
N PHE A 29 0.58 3.88 -0.56
CA PHE A 29 1.65 4.86 -0.39
C PHE A 29 1.21 6.04 0.48
N ALA A 30 0.02 6.59 0.26
CA ALA A 30 -0.49 7.70 1.07
C ALA A 30 -0.67 7.29 2.55
N GLU A 31 -1.18 6.08 2.80
CA GLU A 31 -1.29 5.55 4.17
C GLU A 31 0.07 5.35 4.84
N ALA A 32 1.06 4.85 4.11
CA ALA A 32 2.42 4.71 4.62
C ALA A 32 3.07 6.07 4.91
N GLU A 33 2.89 7.07 4.05
CA GLU A 33 3.38 8.43 4.26
C GLU A 33 2.78 9.07 5.50
N ALA A 34 1.46 9.00 5.65
CA ALA A 34 0.78 9.52 6.83
C ALA A 34 1.27 8.85 8.12
N ALA A 35 1.53 7.54 8.09
CA ALA A 35 2.09 6.83 9.23
C ALA A 35 3.54 7.27 9.54
N ILE A 36 4.38 7.42 8.52
CA ILE A 36 5.77 7.89 8.67
C ILE A 36 5.81 9.31 9.24
N GLU A 37 4.95 10.20 8.75
CA GLU A 37 4.82 11.56 9.27
C GLU A 37 4.41 11.55 10.75
N LYS A 38 3.38 10.77 11.10
CA LYS A 38 2.91 10.62 12.49
C LYS A 38 4.03 10.11 13.42
N ALA A 39 4.77 9.09 13.00
CA ALA A 39 5.89 8.55 13.75
C ALA A 39 7.04 9.57 13.90
N THR A 40 7.34 10.31 12.84
CA THR A 40 8.37 11.38 12.86
C THR A 40 7.99 12.48 13.84
N ASN A 41 6.75 12.95 13.81
CA ASN A 41 6.23 13.96 14.74
C ASN A 41 6.25 13.46 16.20
N ALA A 42 6.03 12.16 16.44
CA ALA A 42 6.16 11.57 17.78
C ALA A 42 7.63 11.57 18.24
N ALA A 43 8.55 11.14 17.37
CA ALA A 43 9.99 11.12 17.66
C ALA A 43 10.57 12.50 17.98
N GLU A 44 10.08 13.56 17.34
CA GLU A 44 10.50 14.94 17.61
C GLU A 44 10.24 15.37 19.05
N ARG A 45 9.16 14.88 19.67
CA ARG A 45 8.78 15.18 21.05
C ARG A 45 9.55 14.37 22.08
N MET A 46 10.28 13.33 21.66
CA MET A 46 11.09 12.51 22.55
C MET A 46 12.36 13.24 22.97
N PRO A 47 12.79 13.11 24.24
CA PRO A 47 14.12 13.54 24.66
C PRO A 47 15.19 12.75 23.90
N ALA A 48 16.37 13.34 23.75
CA ALA A 48 17.52 12.64 23.19
C ALA A 48 17.89 11.44 24.08
N GLY A 49 18.15 10.29 23.46
CA GLY A 49 18.46 9.07 24.18
C GLY A 49 18.41 7.84 23.28
N GLU A 50 18.71 6.68 23.87
CA GLU A 50 18.77 5.41 23.12
C GLU A 50 17.42 5.04 22.52
N GLN A 51 16.32 5.24 23.26
CA GLN A 51 14.97 4.97 22.75
C GLN A 51 14.64 5.80 21.50
N LYS A 52 15.03 7.09 21.47
CA LYS A 52 14.84 7.95 20.29
C LYS A 52 15.64 7.45 19.08
N LYS A 53 16.85 6.89 19.28
CA LYS A 53 17.62 6.28 18.19
C LYS A 53 16.91 5.06 17.61
N LEU A 54 16.38 4.18 18.47
CA LEU A 54 15.62 3.01 18.05
C LEU A 54 14.36 3.40 17.25
N VAL A 55 13.65 4.45 17.69
CA VAL A 55 12.51 5.02 16.93
C VAL A 55 12.96 5.52 15.56
N HIS A 56 14.08 6.23 15.48
CA HIS A 56 14.62 6.68 14.19
C HIS A 56 15.00 5.51 13.28
N THR A 57 15.58 4.43 13.79
CA THR A 57 15.86 3.21 13.00
C THR A 57 14.59 2.65 12.36
N LEU A 58 13.49 2.55 13.12
CA LEU A 58 12.21 2.08 12.60
C LEU A 58 11.62 3.05 11.54
N ILE A 59 11.78 4.36 11.73
CA ILE A 59 11.37 5.37 10.73
C ILE A 59 12.21 5.22 9.44
N ASP A 60 13.51 4.96 9.55
CA ASP A 60 14.39 4.78 8.42
C ASP A 60 14.06 3.51 7.63
N ASP A 61 13.78 2.41 8.31
CA ASP A 61 13.26 1.18 7.69
C ASP A 61 11.94 1.46 6.96
N ALA A 62 11.01 2.21 7.57
CA ALA A 62 9.75 2.59 6.94
C ALA A 62 9.97 3.37 5.63
N LYS A 63 10.85 4.38 5.65
CA LYS A 63 11.20 5.18 4.46
C LYS A 63 11.86 4.33 3.37
N MET A 64 12.75 3.42 3.76
CA MET A 64 13.41 2.48 2.83
C MET A 64 12.37 1.64 2.10
N TYR A 65 11.43 1.02 2.82
CA TYR A 65 10.39 0.20 2.21
C TYR A 65 9.46 1.00 1.31
N LEU A 66 9.03 2.21 1.73
CA LEU A 66 8.18 3.07 0.91
C LEU A 66 8.88 3.47 -0.40
N THR A 67 10.16 3.86 -0.32
CA THR A 67 10.98 4.20 -1.50
C THR A 67 11.10 3.01 -2.43
N SER A 68 11.36 1.82 -1.87
CA SER A 68 11.46 0.57 -2.63
C SER A 68 10.11 0.16 -3.25
N GLY A 69 8.99 0.50 -2.62
CA GLY A 69 7.65 0.29 -3.15
C GLY A 69 7.35 1.22 -4.33
N ARG A 70 7.69 2.51 -4.20
CA ARG A 70 7.58 3.51 -5.27
C ARG A 70 8.39 3.12 -6.50
N HIS A 71 9.63 2.68 -6.31
CA HIS A 71 10.48 2.19 -7.40
C HIS A 71 9.83 1.05 -8.20
N ASN A 72 9.19 0.08 -7.50
CA ASN A 72 8.46 -1.00 -8.15
C ASN A 72 7.23 -0.51 -8.93
N HIS A 73 6.60 0.58 -8.49
CA HIS A 73 5.43 1.17 -9.14
C HIS A 73 5.75 2.06 -10.35
N GLU A 74 6.91 2.71 -10.38
CA GLU A 74 7.29 3.66 -11.44
C GLU A 74 7.50 3.01 -12.82
N LYS A 75 7.96 1.75 -12.86
CA LYS A 75 8.19 0.99 -14.11
C LYS A 75 7.76 -0.47 -13.98
N PRO A 76 6.46 -0.75 -13.75
CA PRO A 76 6.00 -2.09 -13.42
C PRO A 76 6.08 -3.00 -14.65
N GLN A 77 6.63 -4.20 -14.48
CA GLN A 77 6.66 -5.26 -15.51
C GLN A 77 5.39 -6.12 -15.50
N GLY A 78 4.41 -5.78 -14.65
CA GLY A 78 3.12 -6.45 -14.58
C GLY A 78 2.52 -6.46 -13.18
N LYS A 79 1.51 -7.30 -12.98
CA LYS A 79 0.75 -7.40 -11.72
C LYS A 79 1.62 -7.73 -10.51
N TYR A 80 2.69 -8.51 -10.69
CA TYR A 80 3.63 -8.84 -9.62
C TYR A 80 4.31 -7.60 -9.03
N ASP A 81 4.72 -6.64 -9.87
CA ASP A 81 5.40 -5.44 -9.38
C ASP A 81 4.46 -4.52 -8.61
N HIS A 82 3.19 -4.44 -9.03
CA HIS A 82 2.15 -3.75 -8.25
C HIS A 82 1.88 -4.42 -6.91
N ALA A 83 1.75 -5.76 -6.88
CA ALA A 83 1.58 -6.49 -5.62
C ALA A 83 2.79 -6.31 -4.69
N ARG A 84 4.01 -6.32 -5.24
CA ARG A 84 5.24 -6.08 -4.48
C ARG A 84 5.35 -4.63 -4.00
N ALA A 85 4.87 -3.66 -4.79
CA ALA A 85 4.79 -2.26 -4.37
C ALA A 85 3.83 -2.07 -3.19
N ILE A 86 2.65 -2.71 -3.23
CA ILE A 86 1.68 -2.72 -2.13
C ILE A 86 2.26 -3.35 -0.87
N ALA A 87 2.85 -4.54 -0.98
CA ALA A 87 3.44 -5.23 0.17
C ALA A 87 4.56 -4.40 0.84
N LYS A 88 5.37 -3.70 0.04
CA LYS A 88 6.40 -2.79 0.57
C LYS A 88 5.81 -1.54 1.22
N ALA A 89 4.73 -0.98 0.68
CA ALA A 89 4.02 0.12 1.30
C ALA A 89 3.40 -0.28 2.66
N ASP A 90 2.80 -1.47 2.73
CA ASP A 90 2.24 -2.00 3.98
C ASP A 90 3.33 -2.31 5.02
N ALA A 91 4.49 -2.82 4.59
CA ALA A 91 5.65 -2.96 5.45
C ALA A 91 6.10 -1.60 5.99
N ALA A 92 6.21 -0.58 5.14
CA ALA A 92 6.55 0.78 5.55
C ALA A 92 5.59 1.32 6.61
N ARG A 93 4.27 1.14 6.39
CA ARG A 93 3.24 1.51 7.37
C ARG A 93 3.44 0.77 8.70
N GLY A 94 3.75 -0.54 8.67
CA GLY A 94 4.00 -1.34 9.86
C GLY A 94 5.22 -0.87 10.68
N TYR A 95 6.34 -0.59 10.02
CA TYR A 95 7.52 -0.02 10.68
C TYR A 95 7.24 1.36 11.29
N ALA A 96 6.51 2.22 10.59
CA ALA A 96 6.11 3.52 11.12
C ALA A 96 5.17 3.41 12.32
N GLN A 97 4.22 2.47 12.31
CA GLN A 97 3.35 2.19 13.45
C GLN A 97 4.15 1.66 14.66
N ALA A 98 5.12 0.78 14.43
CA ALA A 98 6.00 0.30 15.49
C ALA A 98 6.83 1.45 16.09
N ALA A 99 7.34 2.36 15.25
CA ALA A 99 8.06 3.55 15.68
C ALA A 99 7.16 4.47 16.54
N GLU A 100 5.92 4.69 16.11
CA GLU A 100 4.95 5.48 16.86
C GLU A 100 4.64 4.85 18.23
N ILE A 101 4.39 3.54 18.28
CA ILE A 101 4.15 2.81 19.52
C ILE A 101 5.34 2.97 20.47
N LEU A 102 6.56 2.79 19.97
CA LEU A 102 7.77 2.93 20.78
C LEU A 102 8.01 4.37 21.25
N ALA A 103 7.60 5.37 20.48
CA ALA A 103 7.73 6.78 20.84
C ALA A 103 6.73 7.25 21.89
N ASN A 104 5.56 6.59 21.97
CA ASN A 104 4.48 6.93 22.90
C ASN A 104 4.43 6.04 24.16
N ASN A 105 5.35 5.08 24.30
CA ASN A 105 5.55 4.27 25.51
C ASN A 105 6.59 4.90 26.43
#